data_AF-A0A7G6WVP9-F1
#
_entry.id   AF-A0A7G6WVP9-F1
#
_cell.length_a   1.000
_cell.length_b   1.000
_cell.length_c   1.000
_cell.angle_alpha   90.00
_cell.angle_beta   90.00
_cell.angle_gamma   90.00
#
_symmetry.space_group_name_H-M   'P 1'
#
loop_
_entity.id
_entity.type
_entity.pdbx_description
1 polymer ?
#
loop_
_entity_poly.entity_id
_entity_poly.type
_entity_poly.pdbx_seq_one_letter_code
_entity_poly.pdbx_strand_id
1 'polypeptide(L)'
;MTHHDWRDFYLVQDELRLATDGDVDALEASLNVQLPNGYRELVTTLGAGRVSRILRVFPPAALQDEQQLYREVTEEAWFFEEPDETLEREYALESIAIADSIDGDDHALGPPARRDRRTNRWPPRRLHLPRGLHLLPRA
;
A
#
# COMPACT_ATOMS: atom_id res chain seq x y z
N MET A 1 1.62 22.51 -4.48
CA MET A 1 0.53 21.57 -4.79
C MET A 1 0.79 21.01 -6.17
N THR A 2 1.34 19.80 -6.26
CA THR A 2 1.46 19.07 -7.52
C THR A 2 0.11 18.44 -7.83
N HIS A 3 -0.55 18.92 -8.89
CA HIS A 3 -1.69 18.23 -9.49
C HIS A 3 -1.23 16.82 -9.87
N HIS A 4 -1.87 15.80 -9.32
CA HIS A 4 -1.68 14.43 -9.79
C HIS A 4 -2.56 14.30 -11.03
N ASP A 5 -2.05 14.70 -12.19
CA ASP A 5 -2.79 14.63 -13.44
C ASP A 5 -2.57 13.25 -14.05
N TRP A 6 -3.54 12.36 -13.91
CA TRP A 6 -3.47 10.96 -14.38
C TRP A 6 -3.58 10.82 -15.91
N ARG A 7 -3.64 11.94 -16.65
CA ARG A 7 -3.74 11.99 -18.11
C ARG A 7 -2.55 11.39 -18.86
N ASP A 8 -1.41 11.18 -18.19
CA ASP A 8 -0.22 10.58 -18.80
C ASP A 8 -0.25 9.03 -18.83
N PHE A 9 -1.28 8.40 -18.27
CA PHE A 9 -1.42 6.94 -18.25
C PHE A 9 -2.35 6.43 -19.37
N TYR A 10 -1.86 5.49 -20.17
CA TYR A 10 -2.67 4.76 -21.14
C TYR A 10 -3.29 3.52 -20.49
N LEU A 11 -4.62 3.46 -20.51
CA LEU A 11 -5.36 2.30 -20.06
C LEU A 11 -5.35 1.22 -21.15
N VAL A 12 -4.74 0.06 -20.84
CA VAL A 12 -4.71 -1.11 -21.75
C VAL A 12 -5.32 -2.29 -21.01
N GLN A 13 -6.65 -2.36 -20.98
CA GLN A 13 -7.39 -3.49 -20.42
C GLN A 13 -8.71 -3.72 -21.17
N ASP A 14 -9.06 -4.99 -21.36
CA ASP A 14 -10.22 -5.40 -22.17
C ASP A 14 -11.56 -5.10 -21.46
N GLU A 15 -11.58 -5.13 -20.12
CA GLU A 15 -12.74 -4.80 -19.29
C GLU A 15 -12.33 -3.88 -18.12
N LEU A 16 -12.61 -2.58 -18.24
CA LEU A 16 -12.43 -1.61 -17.16
C LEU A 16 -13.51 -1.83 -16.07
N ARG A 17 -13.08 -2.24 -14.88
CA ARG A 17 -13.95 -2.32 -13.69
C ARG A 17 -13.60 -1.22 -12.71
N LEU A 18 -14.51 -0.28 -12.54
CA LEU A 18 -14.38 0.86 -11.64
C LEU A 18 -15.04 0.55 -10.30
N ALA A 19 -14.38 0.94 -9.21
CA ALA A 19 -15.05 1.08 -7.93
C ALA A 19 -15.89 2.37 -7.94
N THR A 20 -16.93 2.39 -7.12
CA THR A 20 -17.67 3.62 -6.81
C THR A 20 -17.07 4.29 -5.57
N ASP A 21 -17.36 5.57 -5.37
CA ASP A 21 -16.99 6.26 -4.12
C ASP A 21 -17.57 5.56 -2.89
N GLY A 22 -18.77 4.99 -3.01
CA GLY A 22 -19.41 4.23 -1.93
C GLY A 22 -18.67 2.93 -1.59
N ASP A 23 -18.06 2.27 -2.57
CA ASP A 23 -17.23 1.08 -2.33
C ASP A 23 -15.97 1.44 -1.53
N VAL A 24 -15.36 2.59 -1.84
CA VAL A 24 -14.19 3.10 -1.12
C VAL A 24 -14.59 3.51 0.31
N ASP A 25 -15.73 4.19 0.48
CA ASP A 25 -16.23 4.58 1.81
C ASP A 25 -16.54 3.35 2.68
N ALA A 26 -17.19 2.33 2.09
CA ALA A 26 -17.51 1.09 2.78
C ALA A 26 -16.24 0.33 3.19
N LEU A 27 -15.24 0.29 2.32
CA LEU A 27 -13.94 -0.29 2.62
C LEU A 27 -13.25 0.43 3.78
N GLU A 28 -13.10 1.76 3.70
CA GLU A 28 -12.49 2.59 4.75
C GLU A 28 -13.19 2.38 6.10
N ALA A 29 -14.52 2.31 6.10
CA ALA A 29 -15.32 2.02 7.28
C ALA A 29 -15.06 0.60 7.83
N SER A 30 -15.04 -0.42 6.95
CA SER A 30 -14.84 -1.81 7.36
C SER A 30 -13.45 -2.08 7.95
N LEU A 31 -12.42 -1.44 7.39
CA LEU A 31 -11.03 -1.56 7.83
C LEU A 31 -10.66 -0.54 8.92
N ASN A 32 -11.56 0.40 9.23
CA ASN A 32 -11.36 1.51 10.16
C ASN A 32 -10.07 2.30 9.86
N VAL A 33 -9.86 2.62 8.57
CA VAL A 33 -8.70 3.38 8.07
C VAL A 33 -9.12 4.46 7.08
N GLN A 34 -8.20 5.39 6.86
CA GLN A 34 -8.19 6.21 5.66
C GLN A 34 -7.17 5.64 4.68
N LEU A 35 -7.60 5.44 3.45
CA LEU A 35 -6.72 5.00 2.37
C LEU A 35 -5.81 6.16 1.93
N PRO A 36 -4.62 5.86 1.39
CA PRO A 36 -3.68 6.89 0.98
C PRO A 36 -4.26 7.75 -0.15
N ASN A 37 -3.81 9.01 -0.17
CA ASN A 37 -4.17 9.95 -1.23
C ASN A 37 -3.89 9.32 -2.61
N GLY A 38 -4.85 9.47 -3.52
CA GLY A 38 -4.77 8.91 -4.87
C GLY A 38 -5.33 7.50 -5.01
N TYR A 39 -5.50 6.71 -3.93
CA TYR A 39 -6.13 5.38 -4.04
C TYR A 39 -7.54 5.48 -4.62
N ARG A 40 -8.38 6.37 -4.06
CA ARG A 40 -9.74 6.62 -4.52
C ARG A 40 -9.76 6.99 -6.01
N GLU A 41 -8.99 8.00 -6.38
CA GLU A 41 -8.91 8.49 -7.76
C GLU A 41 -8.45 7.39 -8.72
N LEU A 42 -7.47 6.58 -8.31
CA LEU A 42 -7.00 5.43 -9.08
C LEU A 42 -8.12 4.42 -9.32
N VAL A 43 -8.78 3.93 -8.27
CA VAL A 43 -9.77 2.84 -8.41
C VAL A 43 -11.10 3.30 -9.03
N THR A 44 -11.45 4.59 -8.94
CA THR A 44 -12.67 5.15 -9.54
C THR A 44 -12.47 5.68 -10.96
N THR A 45 -11.23 6.01 -11.37
CA THR A 45 -10.93 6.56 -12.70
C THR A 45 -10.24 5.55 -13.61
N LEU A 46 -9.25 4.83 -13.09
CA LEU A 46 -8.43 3.87 -13.84
C LEU A 46 -8.84 2.41 -13.58
N GLY A 47 -9.65 2.18 -12.54
CA GLY A 47 -10.13 0.88 -12.12
C GLY A 47 -9.09 0.10 -11.32
N ALA A 48 -9.49 -1.09 -10.88
CA ALA A 48 -8.55 -2.03 -10.28
C ALA A 48 -7.67 -2.64 -11.37
N GLY A 49 -6.35 -2.52 -11.24
CA GLY A 49 -5.46 -2.91 -12.32
C GLY A 49 -3.98 -2.79 -12.02
N ARG A 50 -3.18 -3.18 -13.00
CA ARG A 50 -1.72 -3.09 -12.96
C ARG A 50 -1.27 -1.71 -13.42
N VAL A 51 -0.70 -0.91 -12.52
CA VAL A 51 0.02 0.31 -12.87
C VAL A 51 1.37 -0.08 -13.47
N SER A 52 1.62 0.36 -14.70
CA SER A 52 2.86 0.09 -15.45
C SER A 52 3.22 -1.39 -15.61
N ARG A 53 2.24 -2.31 -15.51
CA ARG A 53 2.44 -3.78 -15.48
C ARG A 53 3.27 -4.32 -14.30
N ILE A 54 3.69 -3.47 -13.37
CA ILE A 54 4.58 -3.83 -12.27
C ILE A 54 3.80 -3.90 -10.96
N LEU A 55 2.96 -2.90 -10.68
CA LEU A 55 2.23 -2.78 -9.42
C LEU A 55 0.76 -3.14 -9.64
N ARG A 56 0.23 -4.14 -8.95
CA ARG A 56 -1.20 -4.46 -8.93
C ARG A 56 -1.80 -3.86 -7.66
N VAL A 57 -2.64 -2.83 -7.85
CA VAL A 57 -3.40 -2.24 -6.74
C VAL A 57 -4.69 -3.02 -6.55
N PHE A 58 -4.98 -3.42 -5.30
CA PHE A 58 -6.14 -4.26 -5.01
C PHE A 58 -7.44 -3.46 -5.12
N PRO A 59 -8.50 -3.99 -5.77
CA PRO A 59 -9.83 -3.40 -5.69
C PRO A 59 -10.38 -3.45 -4.27
N PRO A 60 -11.31 -2.54 -3.91
CA PRO A 60 -12.01 -2.63 -2.63
C PRO A 60 -12.68 -3.97 -2.36
N ALA A 61 -13.25 -4.59 -3.39
CA ALA A 61 -13.91 -5.89 -3.27
C ALA A 61 -12.95 -7.06 -3.00
N ALA A 62 -11.66 -6.95 -3.34
CA ALA A 62 -10.68 -8.03 -3.16
C ALA A 62 -9.83 -7.85 -1.89
N LEU A 63 -9.83 -6.65 -1.31
CA LEU A 63 -8.93 -6.30 -0.21
C LEU A 63 -9.07 -7.19 1.02
N GLN A 64 -10.27 -7.69 1.31
CA GLN A 64 -10.46 -8.62 2.45
C GLN A 64 -9.76 -9.96 2.22
N ASP A 65 -9.90 -10.54 1.03
CA ASP A 65 -9.28 -11.81 0.67
C ASP A 65 -7.75 -11.66 0.58
N GLU A 66 -7.27 -10.59 -0.07
CA GLU A 66 -5.84 -10.28 -0.18
C GLU A 66 -5.24 -10.00 1.21
N GLN A 67 -5.98 -9.38 2.12
CA GLN A 67 -5.52 -9.16 3.50
C GLN A 67 -5.38 -10.47 4.28
N GLN A 68 -6.28 -11.43 4.06
CA GLN A 68 -6.19 -12.75 4.69
C GLN A 68 -4.94 -13.49 4.18
N LEU A 69 -4.74 -13.52 2.86
CA LEU A 69 -3.55 -14.11 2.25
C LEU A 69 -2.26 -13.46 2.75
N TYR A 70 -2.21 -12.12 2.80
CA TYR A 70 -1.07 -11.38 3.31
C TYR A 70 -0.72 -11.78 4.75
N ARG A 71 -1.72 -11.93 5.63
CA ARG A 71 -1.51 -12.41 7.00
C ARG A 71 -0.94 -13.83 7.02
N GLU A 72 -1.54 -14.75 6.27
CA GLU A 72 -1.08 -16.15 6.21
C GLU A 72 0.37 -16.25 5.74
N VAL A 73 0.72 -15.58 4.64
CA VAL A 73 2.08 -15.57 4.10
C VAL A 73 3.05 -14.91 5.07
N THR A 74 2.67 -13.78 5.67
CA THR A 74 3.50 -13.10 6.69
C THR A 74 3.69 -13.96 7.92
N GLU A 75 2.70 -14.76 8.32
CA GLU A 75 2.83 -15.67 9.45
C GLU A 75 3.77 -16.83 9.16
N GLU A 76 3.66 -17.44 7.97
CA GLU A 76 4.41 -18.63 7.54
C GLU A 76 5.86 -18.30 7.14
N ALA A 77 6.06 -17.20 6.43
CA ALA A 77 7.32 -16.85 5.76
C ALA A 77 8.01 -15.63 6.37
N TRP A 78 7.82 -15.35 7.67
CA TRP A 78 8.56 -14.28 8.34
C TRP A 78 10.04 -14.64 8.49
N PHE A 79 10.93 -13.87 7.86
CA PHE A 79 12.38 -14.06 7.97
C PHE A 79 13.15 -12.79 8.41
N PHE A 80 12.42 -11.72 8.74
CA PHE A 80 12.99 -10.47 9.23
C PHE A 80 13.16 -10.53 10.76
N GLU A 81 14.25 -11.16 11.23
CA GLU A 81 14.63 -11.23 12.65
C GLU A 81 15.99 -10.55 12.98
N GLU A 82 16.58 -9.79 12.05
CA GLU A 82 17.88 -9.15 12.28
C GLU A 82 17.77 -7.98 13.28
N PRO A 83 18.75 -7.81 14.19
CA PRO A 83 18.67 -6.84 15.29
C PRO A 83 18.65 -5.36 14.85
N ASP A 84 19.00 -5.06 13.60
CA ASP A 84 18.92 -3.74 12.98
C ASP A 84 17.72 -3.58 12.03
N GLU A 85 16.87 -4.59 11.92
CA GLU A 85 15.67 -4.49 11.10
C GLU A 85 14.65 -3.52 11.68
N THR A 86 14.01 -2.81 10.75
CA THR A 86 13.18 -1.67 11.07
C THR A 86 11.69 -2.02 11.18
N LEU A 87 11.33 -3.28 10.94
CA LEU A 87 9.96 -3.79 10.88
C LEU A 87 9.78 -5.01 11.79
N GLU A 88 8.94 -4.87 12.82
CA GLU A 88 8.58 -5.98 13.70
C GLU A 88 7.50 -6.85 13.03
N ARG A 89 7.56 -8.17 13.22
CA ARG A 89 6.57 -9.14 12.71
C ARG A 89 5.14 -8.75 13.06
N GLU A 90 4.89 -8.43 14.33
CA GLU A 90 3.57 -8.04 14.82
C GLU A 90 3.04 -6.80 14.09
N TYR A 91 3.92 -5.86 13.77
CA TYR A 91 3.53 -4.67 13.02
C TYR A 91 3.16 -5.00 11.58
N ALA A 92 3.87 -5.91 10.93
CA ALA A 92 3.51 -6.37 9.59
C ALA A 92 2.15 -7.09 9.62
N LEU A 93 1.92 -7.99 10.57
CA LEU A 93 0.64 -8.71 10.73
C LEU A 93 -0.56 -7.80 11.00
N GLU A 94 -0.34 -6.66 11.65
CA GLU A 94 -1.37 -5.66 11.88
C GLU A 94 -1.54 -4.68 10.69
N SER A 95 -0.63 -4.70 9.70
CA SER A 95 -0.65 -3.79 8.54
C SER A 95 -1.69 -4.23 7.50
N ILE A 96 -2.10 -3.28 6.65
CA ILE A 96 -3.09 -3.48 5.59
C ILE A 96 -2.40 -3.48 4.23
N ALA A 97 -2.31 -4.62 3.56
CA ALA A 97 -1.76 -4.71 2.22
C ALA A 97 -2.73 -4.09 1.21
N ILE A 98 -2.27 -3.17 0.37
CA ILE A 98 -3.13 -2.45 -0.59
C ILE A 98 -2.71 -2.65 -2.05
N ALA A 99 -1.50 -3.15 -2.26
CA ALA A 99 -0.98 -3.50 -3.56
C ALA A 99 0.18 -4.49 -3.40
N ASP A 100 0.47 -5.20 -4.47
CA ASP A 100 1.68 -6.00 -4.62
C ASP A 100 2.39 -5.67 -5.94
N SER A 101 3.64 -6.07 -6.04
CA SER A 101 4.40 -6.00 -7.27
C SER A 101 4.49 -7.37 -7.95
N ILE A 102 4.78 -7.38 -9.25
CA ILE A 102 5.02 -8.61 -10.01
C ILE A 102 6.20 -9.43 -9.49
N ASP A 103 7.14 -8.77 -8.79
CA ASP A 103 8.32 -9.40 -8.20
C ASP A 103 8.03 -9.94 -6.78
N GLY A 104 6.82 -9.75 -6.27
CA GLY A 104 6.37 -10.27 -4.98
C GLY A 104 6.53 -9.30 -3.81
N ASP A 105 6.92 -8.05 -4.04
CA ASP A 105 6.96 -7.04 -2.99
C ASP A 105 5.54 -6.59 -2.60
N ASP A 106 5.24 -6.61 -1.29
CA ASP A 106 3.99 -6.08 -0.74
C ASP A 106 4.09 -4.59 -0.41
N HIS A 107 3.03 -3.85 -0.73
CA HIS A 107 2.85 -2.46 -0.35
C HIS A 107 1.71 -2.35 0.67
N ALA A 108 2.08 -2.12 1.93
CA ALA A 108 1.14 -2.07 3.04
C ALA A 108 1.06 -0.70 3.73
N LEU A 109 -0.13 -0.36 4.19
CA LEU A 109 -0.37 0.70 5.16
C LEU A 109 -0.10 0.16 6.55
N GLY A 110 0.48 0.99 7.42
CA GLY A 110 0.71 0.57 8.80
C GLY A 110 -0.58 0.17 9.55
N PRO A 111 -0.45 -0.34 10.79
CA PRO A 111 -1.53 -0.76 11.67
C PRO A 111 -2.46 0.37 12.14
N PRO A 112 -3.76 0.35 11.82
CA PRO A 112 -4.70 1.44 12.15
C PRO A 112 -4.63 1.88 13.62
N ALA A 113 -4.48 0.90 14.52
CA ALA A 113 -4.41 1.08 15.97
C ALA A 113 -3.19 1.89 16.43
N ARG A 114 -2.10 1.91 15.66
CA ARG A 114 -0.83 2.58 15.99
C ARG A 114 -0.70 3.96 15.35
N ARG A 115 -1.75 4.46 14.70
CA ARG A 115 -1.79 5.76 14.02
C ARG A 115 -2.11 6.90 15.00
N ASP A 116 -1.38 8.01 14.92
CA ASP A 116 -1.73 9.21 15.66
C ASP A 116 -2.95 9.89 15.00
N ARG A 117 -4.09 9.80 15.69
CA ARG A 117 -5.38 10.35 15.24
C ARG A 117 -5.39 11.88 15.14
N ARG A 118 -4.48 12.60 15.81
CA ARG A 118 -4.42 14.07 15.75
C ARG A 118 -3.64 14.58 14.54
N THR A 119 -2.58 13.89 14.16
CA THR A 119 -1.68 14.35 13.09
C THR A 119 -1.89 13.60 11.78
N ASN A 120 -2.74 12.55 11.78
CA ASN A 120 -2.92 11.62 10.67
C ASN A 120 -1.63 10.91 10.26
N ARG A 121 -0.59 10.99 11.10
CA ARG A 121 0.74 10.45 10.85
C ARG A 121 0.94 9.15 11.61
N TRP A 122 1.72 8.31 10.99
CA TRP A 122 2.36 7.18 11.63
C TRP A 122 3.46 7.71 12.56
N PRO A 123 3.66 7.12 13.75
CA PRO A 123 4.76 7.50 14.62
C PRO A 123 6.07 7.46 13.84
N PRO A 124 6.98 8.43 14.03
CA PRO A 124 8.26 8.41 13.34
C PRO A 124 9.02 7.16 13.76
N ARG A 125 9.12 6.20 12.86
CA ARG A 125 10.14 5.14 12.96
C ARG A 125 11.47 5.81 12.69
N ARG A 126 12.46 5.60 13.55
CA ARG A 126 13.85 5.96 13.20
C ARG A 126 14.23 5.10 12.00
N LEU A 127 14.09 5.63 10.79
CA LEU A 127 14.84 5.13 9.64
C LEU A 127 16.31 5.39 9.97
N HIS A 128 17.01 4.39 10.52
CA HIS A 128 18.43 4.29 10.29
C HIS A 128 18.58 3.57 8.95
N LEU A 129 18.76 4.35 7.90
CA LEU A 129 19.34 3.82 6.67
C LEU A 129 20.72 3.25 7.07
N PRO A 130 21.05 1.99 6.72
CA PRO A 130 22.43 1.54 6.84
C PRO A 130 23.30 2.54 6.08
N ARG A 131 24.30 3.11 6.78
CA ARG A 131 25.25 4.04 6.17
C ARG A 131 26.03 3.28 5.09
N GLY A 132 25.61 3.43 3.83
CA GLY A 132 26.23 2.67 2.76
C GLY A 132 25.68 2.86 1.35
N LEU A 133 25.15 4.03 0.98
CA LEU A 133 25.05 4.40 -0.43
C LEU A 133 25.13 5.92 -0.60
N HIS A 134 26.34 6.44 -0.70
CA HIS A 134 26.58 7.80 -1.17
C HIS A 134 26.34 7.85 -2.68
N LEU A 135 25.18 8.36 -3.11
CA LEU A 135 25.06 8.90 -4.45
C LEU A 135 25.82 10.23 -4.47
N LEU A 136 27.04 10.20 -4.99
CA LEU A 136 27.76 11.42 -5.38
C LEU A 136 26.92 12.14 -6.45
N PRO A 137 26.65 13.45 -6.31
CA PRO A 137 26.13 14.23 -7.41
C PRO A 137 27.18 14.25 -8.53
N ARG A 138 26.79 13.85 -9.75
CA ARG A 138 27.61 14.08 -10.94
C ARG A 138 27.77 15.59 -11.14
N ALA A 139 29.02 16.01 -11.31
CA ALA A 139 29.40 17.31 -11.86
C ALA A 139 29.01 17.42 -13.35
#